data_AF-A0A090Y8J8-F1
#
_entry.id   AF-A0A090Y8J8-F1
#
_cell.length_a   1.000
_cell.length_b   1.000
_cell.length_c   1.000
_cell.angle_alpha   90.00
_cell.angle_beta   90.00
_cell.angle_gamma   90.00
#
_symmetry.space_group_name_H-M   'P 1'
#
loop_
_entity.id
_entity.type
_entity.pdbx_description
1 polymer ?
#
loop_
_entity_poly.entity_id
_entity_poly.type
_entity_poly.pdbx_seq_one_letter_code
_entity_poly.pdbx_strand_id
1 'polypeptide(L)'
;MAHKAFVSYHHGNDQTRANHLRTTYGSNNTLIDRSLPAELNSNDNDYILGQIRTKHLKDSTVTIVLIGSETYKRKWVDWEIYSSLRSYGDRKINGLLGIYLPNAGKVPARLQDNIDSGYAVTMKWENISWQLTSKIDEAFNNRKNTHLINNSRVRRTNNS
;
A
#
# COMPACT_ATOMS: atom_id res chain seq x y z
N MET A 1 5.79 19.18 2.09
CA MET A 1 6.94 18.36 2.56
C MET A 1 6.93 17.08 1.78
N ALA A 2 8.10 16.49 1.50
CA ALA A 2 8.17 15.24 0.76
C ALA A 2 7.70 14.06 1.64
N HIS A 3 6.61 13.40 1.27
CA HIS A 3 6.09 12.22 1.99
C HIS A 3 6.79 10.94 1.53
N LYS A 4 7.13 10.10 2.50
CA LYS A 4 7.70 8.77 2.24
C LYS A 4 6.55 7.77 2.03
N ALA A 5 6.35 7.34 0.80
CA ALA A 5 5.36 6.38 0.40
C ALA A 5 5.98 4.99 0.19
N PHE A 6 5.36 3.99 0.81
CA PHE A 6 5.61 2.57 0.55
C PHE A 6 4.68 2.10 -0.58
N VAL A 7 5.16 1.27 -1.51
CA VAL A 7 4.37 0.78 -2.66
C VAL A 7 4.12 -0.72 -2.55
N SER A 8 2.85 -1.09 -2.37
CA SER A 8 2.32 -2.46 -2.35
C SER A 8 1.70 -2.82 -3.70
N TYR A 9 2.05 -3.98 -4.27
CA TYR A 9 1.61 -4.40 -5.60
C TYR A 9 1.79 -5.91 -5.81
N HIS A 10 1.28 -6.46 -6.91
CA HIS A 10 1.58 -7.83 -7.30
C HIS A 10 2.91 -7.91 -8.07
N HIS A 11 3.95 -8.47 -7.43
CA HIS A 11 5.28 -8.61 -8.05
C HIS A 11 5.30 -9.27 -9.42
N GLY A 12 4.53 -10.35 -9.63
CA GLY A 12 4.57 -11.07 -10.91
C GLY A 12 4.07 -10.25 -12.09
N ASN A 13 3.04 -9.40 -11.90
CA ASN A 13 2.39 -8.71 -13.03
C ASN A 13 2.69 -7.21 -13.07
N ASP A 14 2.93 -6.58 -11.92
CA ASP A 14 2.93 -5.12 -11.82
C ASP A 14 4.32 -4.56 -11.52
N GLN A 15 5.38 -5.40 -11.52
CA GLN A 15 6.77 -4.97 -11.28
C GLN A 15 7.21 -3.85 -12.21
N THR A 16 6.91 -3.94 -13.50
CA THR A 16 7.27 -2.90 -14.48
C THR A 16 6.62 -1.57 -14.16
N ARG A 17 5.35 -1.57 -13.70
CA ARG A 17 4.64 -0.35 -13.30
C ARG A 17 5.20 0.22 -12.00
N ALA A 18 5.47 -0.63 -11.02
CA ALA A 18 6.13 -0.20 -9.78
C ALA A 18 7.52 0.39 -10.07
N ASN A 19 8.30 -0.22 -10.95
CA ASN A 19 9.62 0.29 -11.36
C ASN A 19 9.49 1.67 -12.01
N HIS A 20 8.58 1.81 -12.99
CA HIS A 20 8.31 3.10 -13.62
C HIS A 20 7.89 4.19 -12.61
N LEU A 21 6.96 3.87 -11.69
CA LEU A 21 6.55 4.79 -10.64
C LEU A 21 7.77 5.30 -9.85
N ARG A 22 8.68 4.39 -9.48
CA ARG A 22 9.89 4.74 -8.71
C ARG A 22 10.90 5.54 -9.54
N THR A 23 11.21 5.11 -10.75
CA THR A 23 12.24 5.78 -11.57
C THR A 23 11.81 7.18 -11.98
N THR A 24 10.51 7.37 -12.25
CA THR A 24 9.98 8.64 -12.74
C THR A 24 9.59 9.59 -11.62
N TYR A 25 9.10 9.09 -10.48
CA TYR A 25 8.55 9.92 -9.40
C TYR A 25 9.21 9.74 -8.03
N GLY A 26 10.20 8.85 -7.92
CA GLY A 26 10.87 8.50 -6.66
C GLY A 26 12.10 9.36 -6.32
N SER A 27 12.40 10.39 -7.12
CA SER A 27 13.45 11.36 -6.79
C SER A 27 13.22 11.95 -5.39
N ASN A 28 14.28 12.08 -4.58
CA ASN A 28 14.28 12.50 -3.17
C ASN A 28 13.80 11.45 -2.14
N ASN A 29 13.92 10.15 -2.44
CA ASN A 29 13.67 9.07 -1.48
C ASN A 29 12.22 9.04 -0.94
N THR A 30 11.29 9.58 -1.73
CA THR A 30 9.85 9.66 -1.45
C THR A 30 9.14 8.36 -1.70
N LEU A 31 9.62 7.52 -2.61
CA LEU A 31 9.05 6.19 -2.87
C LEU A 31 10.03 5.14 -2.40
N ILE A 32 9.71 4.50 -1.28
CA ILE A 32 10.60 3.53 -0.64
C ILE A 32 10.27 2.13 -1.17
N ASP A 33 11.26 1.49 -1.77
CA ASP A 33 11.17 0.09 -2.14
C ASP A 33 11.51 -0.80 -0.96
N ARG A 34 10.50 -1.44 -0.41
CA ARG A 34 10.70 -2.52 0.56
C ARG A 34 9.52 -3.46 0.44
N SER A 35 9.31 -4.06 -0.71
CA SER A 35 8.43 -5.23 -0.77
C SER A 35 9.16 -6.44 -0.22
N LEU A 36 8.46 -7.32 0.51
CA LEU A 36 9.02 -8.63 0.86
C LEU A 36 9.35 -9.37 -0.45
N PRO A 37 10.51 -10.05 -0.57
CA PRO A 37 10.69 -11.02 -1.64
C PRO A 37 9.50 -11.98 -1.63
N ALA A 38 9.00 -12.33 -2.82
CA ALA A 38 7.94 -13.35 -2.97
C ALA A 38 8.28 -14.68 -2.25
N GLU A 39 9.57 -14.87 -1.93
CA GLU A 39 10.20 -16.05 -1.36
C GLU A 39 10.29 -16.06 0.18
N LEU A 40 9.60 -15.17 0.90
CA LEU A 40 9.39 -15.37 2.35
C LEU A 40 8.40 -16.54 2.58
N ASN A 41 8.90 -17.74 2.32
CA ASN A 41 8.30 -19.04 2.63
C ASN A 41 8.49 -19.36 4.12
N SER A 42 8.04 -18.46 4.99
CA SER A 42 7.89 -18.78 6.40
C SER A 42 6.43 -19.04 6.71
N ASN A 43 6.14 -20.14 7.39
CA ASN A 43 4.82 -20.39 7.98
C ASN A 43 4.62 -19.58 9.28
N ASP A 44 5.65 -18.86 9.73
CA ASP A 44 5.60 -17.97 10.89
C ASP A 44 5.07 -16.59 10.49
N ASN A 45 3.75 -16.44 10.68
CA ASN A 45 3.03 -15.20 10.41
C ASN A 45 3.55 -14.01 11.23
N ASP A 46 4.07 -14.24 12.44
CA ASP A 46 4.53 -13.19 13.35
C ASP A 46 5.93 -12.71 12.97
N TYR A 47 6.81 -13.62 12.59
CA TYR A 47 8.10 -13.27 11.98
C TYR A 47 7.90 -12.38 10.74
N ILE A 48 6.98 -12.76 9.85
CA ILE A 48 6.73 -12.01 8.63
C ILE A 48 6.11 -10.64 8.93
N LEU A 49 5.16 -10.55 9.87
CA LEU A 49 4.66 -9.26 10.34
C LEU A 49 5.79 -8.39 10.91
N GLY A 50 6.72 -8.99 11.64
CA GLY A 50 7.92 -8.34 12.14
C GLY A 50 8.75 -7.75 10.99
N GLN A 51 8.97 -8.52 9.91
CA GLN A 51 9.68 -8.04 8.72
C GLN A 51 8.93 -6.88 8.03
N ILE A 52 7.62 -6.97 7.83
CA ILE A 52 6.80 -5.90 7.24
C ILE A 52 6.92 -4.62 8.09
N ARG A 53 6.83 -4.73 9.41
CA ARG A 53 6.93 -3.58 10.32
C ARG A 53 8.32 -2.94 10.30
N THR A 54 9.36 -3.75 10.46
CA THR A 54 10.74 -3.29 10.63
C THR A 54 11.36 -2.82 9.33
N LYS A 55 11.21 -3.62 8.27
CA LYS A 55 11.71 -3.27 6.95
C LYS A 55 10.75 -2.27 6.33
N HIS A 56 9.48 -2.56 6.14
CA HIS A 56 8.71 -1.86 5.10
C HIS A 56 8.08 -0.54 5.54
N LEU A 57 7.77 -0.43 6.83
CA LEU A 57 6.83 0.57 7.27
C LEU A 57 7.40 1.64 8.22
N LYS A 58 8.59 1.41 8.79
CA LYS A 58 9.21 2.27 9.83
C LYS A 58 9.28 3.76 9.44
N ASP A 59 9.61 4.04 8.18
CA ASP A 59 9.85 5.43 7.71
C ASP A 59 8.75 5.96 6.78
N SER A 60 7.76 5.12 6.44
CA SER A 60 6.69 5.48 5.52
C SER A 60 5.57 6.24 6.24
N THR A 61 4.96 7.19 5.55
CA THR A 61 3.81 7.97 6.00
C THR A 61 2.56 7.73 5.16
N VAL A 62 2.73 7.16 3.96
CA VAL A 62 1.66 6.76 3.04
C VAL A 62 1.95 5.36 2.52
N THR A 63 0.90 4.56 2.34
CA THR A 63 0.94 3.28 1.63
C THR A 63 0.18 3.44 0.33
N ILE A 64 0.88 3.24 -0.79
CA ILE A 64 0.33 3.21 -2.14
C ILE A 64 0.06 1.74 -2.48
N VAL A 65 -1.12 1.44 -3.00
CA VAL A 65 -1.48 0.12 -3.52
C VAL A 65 -1.71 0.22 -5.02
N LEU A 66 -0.91 -0.48 -5.82
CA LEU A 66 -1.16 -0.60 -7.27
C LEU A 66 -2.21 -1.68 -7.52
N ILE A 67 -3.36 -1.26 -8.03
CA ILE A 67 -4.51 -2.12 -8.30
C ILE A 67 -4.39 -2.61 -9.75
N GLY A 68 -3.73 -3.75 -9.94
CA GLY A 68 -3.66 -4.49 -11.20
C GLY A 68 -4.70 -5.61 -11.26
N SER A 69 -4.63 -6.44 -12.30
CA SER A 69 -5.60 -7.52 -12.54
C SER A 69 -5.57 -8.60 -11.45
N GLU A 70 -4.39 -8.85 -10.87
CA GLU A 70 -4.11 -9.97 -9.97
C GLU A 70 -3.80 -9.53 -8.53
N THR A 71 -3.77 -8.22 -8.25
CA THR A 71 -3.41 -7.67 -6.94
C THR A 71 -4.34 -8.16 -5.84
N TYR A 72 -5.65 -8.23 -6.10
CA TYR A 72 -6.64 -8.64 -5.10
C TYR A 72 -6.46 -10.07 -4.57
N LYS A 73 -5.77 -10.93 -5.33
CA LYS A 73 -5.52 -12.31 -4.96
C LYS A 73 -4.39 -12.46 -3.95
N ARG A 74 -3.58 -11.43 -3.73
CA ARG A 74 -2.34 -11.54 -2.97
C ARG A 74 -2.56 -11.33 -1.48
N LYS A 75 -2.23 -12.34 -0.67
CA LYS A 75 -2.27 -12.25 0.80
C LYS A 75 -1.32 -11.18 1.33
N TRP A 76 -0.18 -10.99 0.67
CA TRP A 76 0.84 -10.02 1.08
C TRP A 76 0.32 -8.58 1.00
N VAL A 77 -0.42 -8.25 -0.06
CA VAL A 77 -1.07 -6.93 -0.19
C VAL A 77 -2.06 -6.70 0.96
N ASP A 78 -2.86 -7.70 1.32
CA ASP A 78 -3.76 -7.61 2.48
C ASP A 78 -3.00 -7.35 3.79
N TRP A 79 -1.87 -8.03 4.02
CA TRP A 79 -1.07 -7.88 5.23
C TRP A 79 -0.33 -6.55 5.30
N GLU A 80 0.14 -6.05 4.17
CA GLU A 80 0.77 -4.75 4.05
C GLU A 80 -0.22 -3.62 4.35
N ILE A 81 -1.45 -3.70 3.80
CA ILE A 81 -2.53 -2.77 4.15
C ILE A 81 -2.87 -2.90 5.63
N TYR A 82 -3.08 -4.12 6.13
CA TYR A 82 -3.38 -4.39 7.54
C TYR A 82 -2.36 -3.75 8.48
N SER A 83 -1.07 -3.89 8.17
CA SER A 83 0.04 -3.38 8.97
C SER A 83 0.23 -1.87 8.81
N SER A 84 -0.18 -1.30 7.67
CA SER A 84 -0.16 0.14 7.41
C SER A 84 -1.21 0.90 8.24
N LEU A 85 -2.35 0.25 8.48
CA LEU A 85 -3.51 0.78 9.19
C LEU A 85 -3.46 0.57 10.71
N ARG A 86 -2.30 0.20 11.28
CA ARG A 86 -2.14 -0.03 12.72
C ARG A 86 -0.98 0.79 13.27
N SER A 87 -1.20 1.42 14.42
CA SER A 87 -0.13 1.98 15.24
C SER A 87 0.69 0.85 15.86
N TYR A 88 2.01 1.03 15.94
CA TYR A 88 2.90 0.10 16.62
C TYR A 88 4.08 0.88 17.23
N GLY A 89 4.22 0.83 18.56
CA GLY A 89 5.15 1.71 19.28
C GLY A 89 4.90 3.17 18.91
N ASP A 90 5.96 3.91 18.60
CA ASP A 90 5.89 5.33 18.21
C ASP A 90 5.43 5.57 16.76
N ARG A 91 5.18 4.49 16.00
CA ARG A 91 4.79 4.62 14.60
C ARG A 91 3.33 5.03 14.47
N LYS A 92 3.11 6.10 13.72
CA LYS A 92 1.79 6.59 13.31
C LYS A 92 1.25 5.79 12.11
N ILE A 93 -0.06 5.57 12.09
CA ILE A 93 -0.81 4.93 10.99
C ILE A 93 -0.57 5.65 9.66
N ASN A 94 -0.34 4.92 8.56
CA ASN A 94 -0.13 5.53 7.24
C ASN A 94 -1.43 6.02 6.61
N GLY A 95 -1.34 7.06 5.79
CA GLY A 95 -2.37 7.32 4.77
C GLY A 95 -2.44 6.18 3.75
N LEU A 96 -3.58 6.00 3.09
CA LEU A 96 -3.77 4.93 2.10
C LEU A 96 -4.18 5.51 0.74
N LEU A 97 -3.44 5.15 -0.31
CA LEU A 97 -3.68 5.58 -1.69
C LEU A 97 -3.79 4.37 -2.61
N GLY A 98 -4.95 4.17 -3.25
CA GLY A 98 -5.13 3.20 -4.32
C GLY A 98 -4.88 3.81 -5.70
N ILE A 99 -4.03 3.19 -6.52
CA ILE A 99 -3.81 3.61 -7.91
C ILE A 99 -4.28 2.51 -8.84
N TYR A 100 -5.33 2.78 -9.62
CA TYR A 100 -5.84 1.86 -10.63
C TYR A 100 -4.89 1.81 -11.83
N LEU A 101 -4.27 0.65 -12.05
CA LEU A 101 -3.45 0.41 -13.23
C LEU A 101 -4.34 0.24 -14.49
N PRO A 102 -3.80 0.38 -15.71
CA PRO A 102 -4.59 0.19 -16.93
C PRO A 102 -5.22 -1.21 -17.04
N ASN A 103 -4.59 -2.21 -16.42
CA ASN A 103 -5.08 -3.60 -16.32
C ASN A 103 -5.86 -3.85 -15.02
N ALA A 104 -6.37 -2.82 -14.34
CA ALA A 104 -7.03 -2.98 -13.05
C ALA A 104 -8.17 -4.00 -13.11
N GLY A 105 -8.13 -4.94 -12.17
CA GLY A 105 -9.21 -5.88 -11.91
C GLY A 105 -9.98 -5.49 -10.65
N LYS A 106 -10.37 -6.49 -9.87
CA LYS A 106 -11.00 -6.26 -8.57
C LYS A 106 -10.06 -5.53 -7.61
N VAL A 107 -10.61 -4.69 -6.75
CA VAL A 107 -9.88 -4.05 -5.66
C VAL A 107 -9.62 -5.07 -4.54
N PRO A 108 -8.43 -5.10 -3.92
CA PRO A 108 -8.21 -5.88 -2.71
C PRO A 108 -9.25 -5.56 -1.62
N ALA A 109 -9.87 -6.57 -1.03
CA ALA A 109 -11.05 -6.39 -0.17
C ALA A 109 -10.83 -5.42 1.01
N ARG A 110 -9.67 -5.48 1.68
CA ARG A 110 -9.33 -4.53 2.76
C ARG A 110 -9.10 -3.10 2.25
N LEU A 111 -8.58 -2.94 1.04
CA LEU A 111 -8.50 -1.62 0.40
C LEU A 111 -9.90 -1.10 0.09
N GLN A 112 -10.79 -1.95 -0.45
CA GLN A 112 -12.17 -1.59 -0.73
C GLN A 112 -12.90 -1.09 0.52
N ASP A 113 -12.77 -1.76 1.67
CA ASP A 113 -13.39 -1.30 2.91
C ASP A 113 -12.98 0.13 3.31
N ASN A 114 -11.73 0.50 3.03
CA ASN A 114 -11.21 1.82 3.35
C ASN A 114 -11.53 2.86 2.26
N ILE A 115 -11.82 2.42 1.03
CA ILE A 115 -12.42 3.28 0.00
C ILE A 115 -13.85 3.61 0.41
N ASP A 116 -14.63 2.59 0.77
CA ASP A 116 -16.05 2.72 1.12
C ASP A 116 -16.25 3.58 2.38
N SER A 117 -15.30 3.50 3.33
CA SER A 117 -15.32 4.35 4.53
C SER A 117 -14.84 5.79 4.30
N GLY A 118 -14.29 6.10 3.12
CA GLY A 118 -13.69 7.40 2.81
C GLY A 118 -12.30 7.63 3.39
N TYR A 119 -11.67 6.61 3.99
CA TYR A 119 -10.30 6.72 4.49
C TYR A 119 -9.26 6.76 3.35
N ALA A 120 -9.39 5.84 2.40
CA ALA A 120 -8.47 5.67 1.29
C ALA A 120 -8.76 6.67 0.18
N VAL A 121 -7.70 7.31 -0.31
CA VAL A 121 -7.74 8.14 -1.52
C VAL A 121 -7.53 7.23 -2.72
N THR A 122 -8.14 7.55 -3.87
CA THR A 122 -7.90 6.80 -5.10
C THR A 122 -7.59 7.72 -6.28
N MET A 123 -6.88 7.17 -7.27
CA MET A 123 -6.64 7.80 -8.56
C MET A 123 -6.42 6.76 -9.66
N LYS A 124 -6.51 7.19 -10.91
CA LYS A 124 -6.18 6.35 -12.08
C LYS A 124 -4.73 6.58 -12.52
N TRP A 125 -4.09 5.52 -13.01
CA TRP A 125 -2.71 5.58 -13.52
C TRP A 125 -2.55 6.57 -14.68
N GLU A 126 -3.57 6.74 -15.52
CA GLU A 126 -3.57 7.72 -16.63
C GLU A 126 -3.31 9.17 -16.16
N ASN A 127 -3.61 9.48 -14.90
CA ASN A 127 -3.46 10.82 -14.32
C ASN A 127 -2.18 10.99 -13.49
N ILE A 128 -1.30 9.98 -13.49
CA ILE A 128 -0.13 9.93 -12.59
C ILE A 128 0.81 11.12 -12.73
N SER A 129 0.99 11.65 -13.94
CA SER A 129 1.91 12.76 -14.20
C SER A 129 1.52 14.07 -13.52
N TRP A 130 0.24 14.28 -13.20
CA TRP A 130 -0.27 15.54 -12.67
C TRP A 130 -1.00 15.40 -11.32
N GLN A 131 -1.51 14.21 -10.96
CA GLN A 131 -2.21 13.98 -9.69
C GLN A 131 -1.36 13.37 -8.59
N LEU A 132 -0.25 12.69 -8.90
CA LEU A 132 0.42 11.82 -7.94
C LEU A 132 0.79 12.54 -6.63
N THR A 133 1.44 13.69 -6.73
CA THR A 133 1.86 14.47 -5.55
C THR A 133 0.65 14.92 -4.72
N SER A 134 -0.39 15.48 -5.35
CA SER A 134 -1.56 15.94 -4.61
C SER A 134 -2.32 14.79 -3.94
N LYS A 135 -2.37 13.62 -4.58
CA LYS A 135 -3.03 12.44 -4.04
C LYS A 135 -2.24 11.78 -2.91
N ILE A 136 -0.91 11.86 -2.95
CA ILE A 136 -0.06 11.47 -1.82
C ILE A 136 -0.28 12.41 -0.62
N ASP A 137 -0.34 13.73 -0.86
CA ASP A 137 -0.61 14.72 0.19
C ASP A 137 -2.01 14.54 0.80
N GLU A 138 -3.02 14.31 -0.04
CA GLU A 138 -4.41 14.02 0.38
C GLU A 138 -4.45 12.76 1.26
N ALA A 139 -3.84 11.66 0.81
CA ALA A 139 -3.78 10.42 1.57
C ALA A 139 -3.04 10.62 2.90
N PHE A 140 -1.92 11.35 2.90
CA PHE A 140 -1.19 11.70 4.11
C PHE A 140 -2.06 12.46 5.10
N ASN A 141 -2.83 13.44 4.63
CA ASN A 141 -3.72 14.22 5.51
C ASN A 141 -4.87 13.38 6.07
N ASN A 142 -5.45 12.49 5.26
CA ASN A 142 -6.53 11.57 5.68
C ASN A 142 -6.10 10.62 6.81
N ARG A 143 -4.80 10.40 7.02
CA ARG A 143 -4.31 9.54 8.12
C ARG A 143 -4.80 9.99 9.50
N LYS A 144 -5.16 11.27 9.66
CA LYS A 144 -5.71 11.86 10.90
C LYS A 144 -7.13 11.38 11.19
N ASN A 145 -7.88 10.96 10.17
CA ASN A 145 -9.25 10.50 10.27
C ASN A 145 -9.31 9.02 10.67
N THR A 146 -8.71 8.68 11.81
CA THR A 146 -8.56 7.28 12.25
C THR A 146 -9.90 6.58 12.50
N HIS A 147 -10.97 7.34 12.76
CA HIS A 147 -12.33 6.84 12.91
C HIS A 147 -12.93 6.28 11.61
N LEU A 148 -12.36 6.62 10.43
CA LEU A 148 -12.78 6.07 9.13
C LEU A 148 -12.04 4.78 8.79
N ILE A 149 -11.03 4.37 9.57
CA ILE A 149 -10.26 3.17 9.25
C ILE A 149 -11.14 1.94 9.43
N ASN A 150 -11.31 1.17 8.35
CA ASN A 150 -11.90 -0.17 8.44
C ASN A 150 -10.83 -1.23 8.25
N ASN A 151 -10.31 -1.75 9.36
CA ASN A 151 -9.28 -2.79 9.38
C ASN A 151 -9.75 -4.07 10.09
N SER A 152 -11.06 -4.30 10.11
CA SER A 152 -11.72 -5.37 10.88
C SER A 152 -11.59 -6.77 10.25
N ARG A 153 -11.36 -6.86 8.93
CA ARG A 153 -11.22 -8.14 8.23
C ARG A 153 -10.12 -9.02 8.82
N VAL A 154 -10.43 -10.29 9.01
CA VAL A 154 -9.41 -11.32 9.26
C VAL A 154 -8.40 -11.31 8.12
N ARG A 155 -7.12 -11.43 8.46
CA ARG A 155 -6.03 -11.46 7.46
C ARG A 155 -6.17 -12.66 6.53
N ARG A 156 -5.85 -12.47 5.26
CA ARG A 156 -5.79 -13.57 4.29
C ARG A 156 -4.70 -14.56 4.68
N THR A 157 -5.00 -15.84 4.69
CA THR A 157 -4.00 -16.90 4.94
C THR A 157 -3.33 -17.37 3.65
N ASN A 158 -4.07 -17.34 2.53
CA ASN A 158 -3.64 -17.85 1.24
C ASN A 158 -3.86 -16.84 0.10
N ASN A 159 -3.05 -16.99 -0.96
CA ASN A 159 -3.33 -16.36 -2.24
C ASN A 159 -4.57 -17.03 -2.88
N SER A 160 -5.35 -16.28 -3.65
CA SER A 160 -6.43 -16.83 -4.50
C SER A 160 -5.95 -17.15 -5.90
#